data_AF-A0A940QDA5-F1
#
_entry.id   AF-A0A940QDA5-F1
#
_cell.length_a   1.000
_cell.length_b   1.000
_cell.length_c   1.000
_cell.angle_alpha   90.00
_cell.angle_beta   90.00
_cell.angle_gamma   90.00
#
_symmetry.space_group_name_H-M   'P 1'
#
loop_
_entity.id
_entity.type
_entity.pdbx_description
1 polymer ?
#
loop_
_entity_poly.entity_id
_entity_poly.type
_entity_poly.pdbx_seq_one_letter_code
_entity_poly.pdbx_strand_id
1 'polypeptide(L)' 'VQMPSGIPVATVAIDGAENAAILAVQMLALSNAELAQKLCDMKQQMKEAVAKKDAKLQEALNAL' A
#
# COMPACT_ATOMS: atom_id res chain seq x y z
N VAL A 1 14.22 -14.02 -5.48
CA VAL A 1 13.11 -14.29 -6.44
C VAL A 1 13.31 -15.56 -7.28
N GLN A 2 14.47 -16.21 -7.28
CA GLN A 2 14.71 -17.36 -8.17
C GLN A 2 14.11 -18.65 -7.56
N MET A 3 12.85 -18.94 -7.90
CA MET A 3 12.15 -20.19 -7.55
C MET A 3 12.06 -21.12 -8.78
N PRO A 4 12.09 -22.45 -8.57
CA PRO A 4 11.95 -23.42 -9.66
C PRO A 4 10.54 -23.37 -10.27
N SER A 5 10.44 -23.82 -11.53
CA SER A 5 9.17 -23.91 -12.24
C SER A 5 8.13 -24.73 -11.46
N GLY A 6 6.90 -24.21 -11.36
CA GLY A 6 5.76 -24.87 -10.71
C GLY A 6 5.51 -24.46 -9.26
N ILE A 7 6.42 -23.70 -8.63
CA ILE A 7 6.26 -23.25 -7.23
C ILE A 7 6.37 -21.71 -7.17
N PRO A 8 5.26 -20.98 -7.38
CA PRO A 8 5.29 -19.52 -7.38
C PRO A 8 5.44 -18.97 -5.96
N VAL A 9 6.17 -17.85 -5.83
CA VAL A 9 6.30 -17.09 -4.58
C VAL A 9 6.07 -15.62 -4.87
N ALA A 10 5.10 -15.02 -4.18
CA ALA A 10 4.90 -13.58 -4.23
C ALA A 10 5.96 -12.89 -3.35
N THR A 11 7.01 -12.36 -3.98
CA THR A 11 8.10 -11.68 -3.27
C THR A 11 7.78 -10.19 -3.12
N VAL A 12 8.02 -9.64 -1.94
CA VAL A 12 7.93 -8.20 -1.64
C VAL A 12 9.32 -7.61 -1.34
N ALA A 13 9.39 -6.31 -1.04
CA ALA A 13 10.64 -5.63 -0.66
C ALA A 13 11.31 -6.25 0.58
N ILE A 14 12.63 -6.06 0.71
CA ILE A 14 13.39 -6.37 1.94
C ILE A 14 12.80 -5.53 3.08
N ASP A 15 12.64 -6.14 4.26
CA ASP A 15 11.92 -5.57 5.41
C ASP A 15 10.48 -5.09 5.10
N GLY A 16 9.91 -5.57 4.00
CA GLY A 16 8.59 -5.19 3.49
C GLY A 16 7.43 -5.92 4.14
N ALA A 17 7.48 -6.19 5.45
CA ALA A 17 6.44 -6.94 6.15
C ALA A 17 5.05 -6.29 6.01
N GLU A 18 4.99 -4.96 6.02
CA GLU A 18 3.76 -4.21 5.75
C GLU A 18 3.22 -4.48 4.34
N ASN A 19 4.08 -4.46 3.33
CA ASN A 19 3.69 -4.78 1.95
C ASN A 19 3.23 -6.22 1.81
N ALA A 20 3.84 -7.17 2.52
CA ALA A 20 3.38 -8.56 2.56
C ALA A 20 1.98 -8.68 3.18
N ALA A 21 1.71 -7.97 4.27
CA ALA A 21 0.40 -7.96 4.91
C ALA A 21 -0.67 -7.34 3.99
N ILE A 22 -0.37 -6.22 3.34
CA ILE A 22 -1.27 -5.57 2.36
C ILE A 22 -1.56 -6.52 1.19
N LEU A 23 -0.54 -7.21 0.68
CA LEU A 23 -0.71 -8.19 -0.39
C LEU A 23 -1.59 -9.38 0.04
N ALA A 24 -1.40 -9.89 1.25
CA ALA A 24 -2.25 -10.95 1.81
C ALA A 24 -3.71 -10.49 1.94
N VAL A 25 -3.95 -9.27 2.46
CA VAL A 25 -5.29 -8.69 2.56
C VAL A 25 -5.91 -8.48 1.18
N GLN A 26 -5.14 -8.08 0.16
CA GLN A 26 -5.62 -7.98 -1.22
C GLN A 26 -6.11 -9.32 -1.77
N MET A 27 -5.43 -10.43 -1.45
CA MET A 27 -5.87 -11.77 -1.83
C MET A 27 -7.17 -12.15 -1.09
N LEU A 28 -7.26 -11.87 0.21
CA LEU A 28 -8.44 -12.18 1.02
C LEU A 28 -9.67 -11.34 0.65
N ALA A 29 -9.45 -10.08 0.27
CA ALA A 29 -10.51 -9.14 -0.12
C ALA A 29 -11.29 -9.57 -1.36
N LEU A 30 -10.74 -10.47 -2.19
CA LEU A 30 -11.45 -11.05 -3.34
C LEU A 30 -12.74 -11.76 -2.93
N SER A 31 -12.79 -12.31 -1.72
CA SER A 31 -13.94 -13.05 -1.19
C SER A 31 -14.53 -12.43 0.07
N ASN A 32 -14.05 -11.26 0.50
CA ASN A 32 -14.49 -10.58 1.72
C ASN A 32 -14.70 -9.08 1.46
N ALA A 33 -15.96 -8.67 1.37
CA ALA A 33 -16.36 -7.29 1.08
C ALA A 33 -15.93 -6.29 2.17
N GLU A 34 -15.88 -6.71 3.43
CA GLU A 34 -15.43 -5.84 4.53
C GLU A 34 -13.94 -5.53 4.39
N LEU A 35 -13.13 -6.53 4.07
CA LEU A 35 -11.69 -6.33 3.80
C LEU A 35 -11.46 -5.49 2.55
N ALA A 36 -12.29 -5.67 1.51
CA ALA A 36 -12.22 -4.85 0.29
C ALA A 36 -12.48 -3.38 0.59
N GLN A 37 -13.50 -3.08 1.42
CA GLN A 37 -13.79 -1.71 1.82
C GLN A 37 -12.65 -1.11 2.64
N LYS A 38 -12.15 -1.82 3.66
CA LYS A 38 -11.01 -1.36 4.48
C LYS A 38 -9.77 -1.07 3.63
N LEU A 39 -9.50 -1.91 2.62
CA LEU A 39 -8.39 -1.70 1.69
C LEU A 39 -8.59 -0.44 0.82
N CYS A 40 -9.83 -0.16 0.40
CA CYS A 40 -10.17 1.06 -0.34
C CYS A 40 -9.93 2.31 0.52
N ASP A 41 -10.41 2.28 1.76
CA ASP A 41 -10.27 3.38 2.72
C ASP A 41 -8.79 3.65 3.02
N MET A 42 -7.99 2.60 3.24
CA MET A 42 -6.55 2.71 3.44
C MET A 42 -5.86 3.43 2.27
N LYS A 43 -6.18 3.06 1.02
CA LYS A 43 -5.61 3.71 -0.18
C LYS A 43 -6.01 5.18 -0.29
N GLN A 44 -7.26 5.50 0.07
CA GLN A 44 -7.75 6.88 0.07
C GLN A 44 -7.02 7.72 1.12
N GLN A 45 -6.83 7.19 2.33
CA GLN A 45 -6.07 7.86 3.40
C GLN A 45 -4.61 8.12 2.99
N MET A 46 -3.96 7.17 2.31
CA MET A 46 -2.60 7.36 1.80
C MET A 46 -2.52 8.52 0.81
N LYS A 47 -3.48 8.61 -0.12
CA LYS A 47 -3.57 9.70 -1.09
C LYS A 47 -3.74 11.05 -0.40
N GLU A 48 -4.64 11.14 0.57
CA GLU A 48 -4.88 12.35 1.35
C GLU A 48 -3.66 12.77 2.16
N ALA A 49 -2.94 11.80 2.75
CA ALA A 49 -1.72 12.07 3.48
C ALA A 49 -0.62 12.66 2.58
N VAL A 50 -0.48 12.18 1.34
CA VAL A 50 0.46 12.74 0.37
C VAL A 50 0.05 14.16 -0.02
N ALA A 51 -1.22 14.39 -0.37
CA ALA A 51 -1.71 15.73 -0.72
C ALA A 51 -1.50 16.75 0.40
N LYS A 52 -1.73 16.34 1.66
CA LYS A 52 -1.49 17.19 2.83
C LYS A 52 -0.01 17.50 3.04
N LYS A 53 0.88 16.53 2.79
CA LYS A 53 2.34 16.75 2.87
C LYS A 53 2.82 17.70 1.78
N ASP A 54 2.29 17.55 0.56
CA ASP A 54 2.62 18.43 -0.56
C ASP A 54 2.17 19.88 -0.32
N ALA A 55 0.93 20.09 0.12
CA ALA A 55 0.43 21.43 0.48
C ALA A 55 1.33 22.12 1.52
N LYS A 56 1.74 21.39 2.57
CA LYS A 56 2.68 21.91 3.58
C LYS A 56 4.05 22.26 3.01
N LEU A 57 4.54 21.47 2.06
CA LEU A 57 5.81 21.75 1.38
C LEU A 57 5.71 23.03 0.54
N GLN A 58 4.62 23.21 -0.20
CA GLN A 58 4.38 24.41 -1.01
C GLN A 58 4.29 25.67 -0.13
N GLU A 59 3.61 25.60 1.01
CA GLU A 59 3.56 26.71 1.97
C GLU A 59 4.95 27.09 2.48
N ALA A 60 5.78 26.11 2.82
CA ALA A 60 7.15 26.35 3.30
C ALA A 60 8.05 26.95 2.20
N LEU A 61 7.88 26.53 0.94
CA LEU A 61 8.65 27.07 -0.19
C LEU A 61 8.24 28.51 -0.53
N ASN A 62 6.94 28.83 -0.45
CA ASN A 62 6.44 30.18 -0.72
C ASN A 62 6.75 31.19 0.39
N ALA A 63 7.11 30.70 1.59
CA ALA A 63 7.52 31.53 2.72
C ALA A 63 9.02 31.84 2.75
N LEU A 64 9.79 31.28 1.80
CA LEU A 64 11.23 31.54 1.59
C LEU A 64 11.44 32.70 0.62
#